data_AF-A0A238YSL5-F1
#
_entry.id   AF-A0A238YSL5-F1
#
_cell.length_a   1.000
_cell.length_b   1.000
_cell.length_c   1.000
_cell.angle_alpha   90.00
_cell.angle_beta   90.00
_cell.angle_gamma   90.00
#
_symmetry.space_group_name_H-M   'P 1'
#
loop_
_entity.id
_entity.type
_entity.pdbx_description
1 polymer ?
#
loop_
_entity_poly.entity_id
_entity_poly.type
_entity_poly.pdbx_seq_one_letter_code
_entity_poly.pdbx_strand_id
1 'polypeptide(L)'
;MKKIIAIVALCFLGLGVAQAQVSSQKAPVKSALQTGVVEMLTQKLNLTPQQVASVTKIMGVFAQSRKTVSQSSGMPSETKAEKLKKINDREDLNMKNILDEAQYAKFQELAKDIRKG
;
A
#
# COMPACT_ATOMS: atom_id res chain seq x y z
N MET A 1 25.43 -11.89 59.54
CA MET A 1 24.72 -11.23 60.66
C MET A 1 23.42 -10.62 60.13
N LYS A 2 22.35 -10.72 60.91
CA LYS A 2 20.95 -10.28 60.63
C LYS A 2 20.87 -8.81 60.20
N LYS A 3 19.96 -8.48 59.26
CA LYS A 3 18.72 -7.66 59.37
C LYS A 3 17.85 -7.95 58.12
N ILE A 4 16.75 -8.71 58.18
CA ILE A 4 15.37 -8.38 58.57
C ILE A 4 14.72 -7.23 57.76
N ILE A 5 13.89 -7.66 56.80
CA ILE A 5 12.52 -7.23 56.44
C ILE A 5 12.27 -5.75 56.08
N ALA A 6 11.86 -5.55 54.82
CA ALA A 6 10.80 -4.61 54.47
C ALA A 6 9.85 -5.28 53.46
N ILE A 7 8.69 -5.68 53.97
CA ILE A 7 7.52 -6.10 53.19
C ILE A 7 6.96 -4.83 52.55
N VAL A 8 6.96 -4.77 51.22
CA VAL A 8 5.98 -3.98 50.48
C VAL A 8 5.25 -4.95 49.57
N ALA A 9 4.06 -5.32 50.05
CA ALA A 9 3.06 -6.01 49.25
C ALA A 9 2.68 -5.11 48.08
N LEU A 10 3.05 -5.51 46.86
CA LEU A 10 2.44 -4.99 45.65
C LEU A 10 1.71 -6.15 44.97
N CYS A 11 0.39 -6.00 44.95
CA CYS A 11 -0.59 -6.98 44.52
C CYS A 11 -0.28 -7.58 43.14
N PHE A 12 0.04 -8.87 43.12
CA PHE A 12 -0.23 -9.70 41.95
C PHE A 12 -1.69 -10.14 41.99
N LEU A 13 -2.54 -9.43 41.25
CA LEU A 13 -3.78 -9.99 40.74
C LEU A 13 -3.65 -10.03 39.23
N GLY A 14 -3.15 -11.16 38.75
CA GLY A 14 -3.27 -11.52 37.35
C GLY A 14 -4.72 -11.91 37.07
N LEU A 15 -5.32 -11.25 36.10
CA LEU A 15 -6.33 -11.82 35.21
C LEU A 15 -6.07 -11.17 33.85
N GLY A 16 -5.46 -11.96 32.98
CA GLY A 16 -5.21 -11.57 31.61
C GLY A 16 -6.51 -11.43 30.85
N VAL A 17 -6.60 -10.35 30.08
CA VAL A 17 -6.78 -10.45 28.63
C VAL A 17 -6.03 -9.27 28.03
N ALA A 18 -4.90 -9.56 27.40
CA ALA A 18 -4.34 -8.68 26.39
C ALA A 18 -5.34 -8.64 25.23
N GLN A 19 -6.33 -7.74 25.29
CA GLN A 19 -6.95 -7.28 24.06
C GLN A 19 -5.90 -6.42 23.36
N ALA A 20 -5.10 -7.12 22.56
CA ALA A 20 -4.34 -6.56 21.47
C ALA A 20 -5.16 -5.45 20.85
N GLN A 21 -4.52 -4.28 20.72
CA GLN A 21 -5.00 -3.19 19.91
C GLN A 21 -5.38 -3.77 18.55
N VAL A 22 -6.67 -4.06 18.34
CA VAL A 22 -7.23 -4.06 17.00
C VAL A 22 -7.24 -2.59 16.63
N SER A 23 -6.05 -2.14 16.22
CA SER A 23 -5.94 -1.08 15.25
C SER A 23 -6.94 -1.45 14.18
N SER A 24 -8.09 -0.77 14.18
CA SER A 24 -8.91 -0.65 13.01
C SER A 24 -8.03 0.08 12.00
N GLN A 25 -7.11 -0.68 11.39
CA GLN A 25 -6.68 -0.44 10.05
C GLN A 25 -7.98 -0.47 9.27
N LYS A 26 -8.59 0.71 9.10
CA LYS A 26 -9.52 0.98 8.01
C LYS A 26 -8.83 0.39 6.78
N ALA A 27 -9.24 -0.81 6.39
CA ALA A 27 -8.88 -1.34 5.10
C ALA A 27 -9.27 -0.22 4.12
N PRO A 28 -8.33 0.32 3.33
CA PRO A 28 -8.68 1.39 2.43
C PRO A 28 -9.81 0.88 1.56
N VAL A 29 -10.93 1.61 1.55
CA VAL A 29 -12.06 1.33 0.67
C VAL A 29 -11.48 1.36 -0.73
N LYS A 30 -11.23 0.18 -1.31
CA LYS A 30 -10.72 0.06 -2.68
C LYS A 30 -11.74 0.75 -3.56
N SER A 31 -11.33 1.76 -4.33
CA SER A 31 -12.24 2.38 -5.29
C SER A 31 -12.63 1.34 -6.35
N ALA A 32 -13.85 1.37 -6.86
CA ALA A 32 -14.31 0.43 -7.90
C ALA A 32 -13.36 0.41 -9.12
N LEU A 33 -12.80 1.57 -9.47
CA LEU A 33 -11.79 1.70 -10.52
C LEU A 33 -10.49 0.94 -10.18
N GLN A 34 -10.03 1.01 -8.93
CA GLN A 34 -8.85 0.26 -8.47
C GLN A 34 -9.10 -1.25 -8.54
N THR A 35 -10.31 -1.69 -8.19
CA THR A 35 -10.70 -3.11 -8.27
C THR A 35 -10.68 -3.59 -9.72
N GLY A 36 -11.24 -2.82 -10.67
CA GLY A 36 -11.26 -3.20 -12.08
C GLY A 36 -9.87 -3.24 -12.73
N VAL A 37 -8.98 -2.30 -12.41
CA VAL A 37 -7.61 -2.30 -12.93
C VAL A 37 -6.81 -3.50 -12.41
N VAL A 38 -6.94 -3.81 -11.12
CA VAL A 38 -6.23 -4.97 -10.53
C VAL A 38 -6.75 -6.29 -11.13
N GLU A 39 -8.05 -6.41 -11.34
CA GLU A 39 -8.64 -7.59 -11.99
C GLU A 39 -8.13 -7.76 -13.43
N MET A 40 -8.10 -6.68 -14.20
CA MET A 40 -7.54 -6.67 -15.55
C MET A 40 -6.05 -7.11 -15.54
N LEU A 41 -5.23 -6.54 -14.66
CA LEU A 41 -3.82 -6.92 -14.55
C LEU A 41 -3.65 -8.38 -14.13
N THR A 42 -4.48 -8.86 -13.20
CA THR A 42 -4.49 -10.26 -12.75
C THR A 42 -4.68 -11.21 -13.93
N GLN A 43 -5.69 -10.95 -14.76
CA GLN A 43 -5.98 -11.77 -15.93
C GLN A 43 -4.91 -11.63 -17.03
N LYS A 44 -4.52 -10.40 -17.36
CA LYS A 44 -3.61 -10.14 -18.49
C LYS A 44 -2.17 -10.57 -18.21
N LEU A 45 -1.73 -10.50 -16.97
CA LEU A 45 -0.37 -10.86 -16.55
C LEU A 45 -0.29 -12.26 -15.92
N ASN A 46 -1.42 -12.96 -15.78
CA ASN A 46 -1.50 -14.26 -15.11
C ASN A 46 -0.84 -14.21 -13.72
N LEU A 47 -1.25 -13.24 -12.90
CA LEU A 47 -0.63 -12.99 -11.60
C LEU A 47 -0.91 -14.14 -10.63
N THR A 48 0.10 -14.54 -9.86
CA THR A 48 -0.10 -15.44 -8.72
C THR A 48 -0.90 -14.75 -7.61
N PRO A 49 -1.56 -15.48 -6.69
CA PRO A 49 -2.27 -14.87 -5.57
C PRO A 49 -1.40 -13.91 -4.73
N GLN A 50 -0.12 -14.24 -4.54
CA GLN A 50 0.83 -13.38 -3.84
C GLN A 50 1.13 -12.10 -4.63
N GLN A 51 1.30 -12.19 -5.96
CA GLN A 51 1.47 -11.02 -6.81
C GLN A 51 0.22 -10.14 -6.82
N VAL A 52 -0.98 -10.72 -6.85
CA VAL A 52 -2.25 -9.97 -6.79
C VAL A 52 -2.33 -9.12 -5.52
N ALA A 53 -1.96 -9.67 -4.37
CA ALA A 53 -1.93 -8.92 -3.11
C ALA A 53 -0.95 -7.73 -3.17
N SER A 54 0.25 -7.96 -3.70
CA SER A 54 1.27 -6.92 -3.86
C SER A 54 0.86 -5.84 -4.86
N VAL A 55 0.36 -6.23 -6.04
CA VAL A 55 -0.15 -5.31 -7.08
C VAL A 55 -1.30 -4.48 -6.53
N THR A 56 -2.24 -5.09 -5.80
CA THR A 56 -3.35 -4.37 -5.16
C THR A 56 -2.85 -3.23 -4.28
N LYS A 57 -1.86 -3.53 -3.43
CA LYS A 57 -1.28 -2.56 -2.49
C LYS A 57 -0.54 -1.44 -3.23
N ILE A 58 0.31 -1.80 -4.19
CA ILE A 58 1.07 -0.85 -5.02
C ILE A 58 0.11 0.09 -5.76
N MET A 59 -0.85 -0.46 -6.51
CA MET A 59 -1.81 0.33 -7.27
C MET A 59 -2.62 1.27 -6.39
N GLY A 60 -3.01 0.84 -5.19
CA GLY A 60 -3.75 1.69 -4.24
C GLY A 60 -2.96 2.89 -3.75
N VAL A 61 -1.71 2.65 -3.32
CA VAL A 61 -0.82 3.71 -2.83
C VAL A 61 -0.58 4.76 -3.93
N PHE A 62 -0.30 4.31 -5.16
CA PHE A 62 0.03 5.22 -6.25
C PHE A 62 -1.21 5.89 -6.86
N ALA A 63 -2.37 5.23 -6.92
CA ALA A 63 -3.63 5.87 -7.30
C ALA A 63 -3.99 7.01 -6.34
N GLN A 64 -3.87 6.78 -5.03
CA GLN A 64 -4.09 7.83 -4.03
C GLN A 64 -3.09 8.99 -4.18
N SER A 65 -1.82 8.68 -4.44
CA SER A 65 -0.77 9.69 -4.64
C SER A 65 -1.04 10.55 -5.89
N ARG A 66 -1.43 9.93 -7.01
CA ARG A 66 -1.85 10.65 -8.23
C ARG A 66 -3.04 11.55 -7.95
N LYS A 67 -4.08 11.03 -7.28
CA LYS A 67 -5.27 11.80 -6.91
C LYS A 67 -4.91 13.03 -6.09
N THR A 68 -4.05 12.89 -5.07
CA THR A 68 -3.59 14.01 -4.24
C THR A 68 -2.88 15.09 -5.06
N VAL A 69 -2.00 14.71 -6.00
CA VAL A 69 -1.30 15.68 -6.86
C VAL A 69 -2.26 16.36 -7.85
N SER A 70 -3.12 15.58 -8.51
CA SER A 70 -4.07 16.11 -9.49
C SER A 70 -5.05 17.11 -8.87
N GLN A 71 -5.55 16.80 -7.66
CA GLN A 71 -6.51 17.62 -6.92
C GLN A 71 -5.88 18.77 -6.13
N SER A 72 -4.55 18.91 -6.12
CA SER A 72 -3.89 20.02 -5.42
C SER A 72 -4.23 21.36 -6.08
N SER A 73 -4.88 22.24 -5.32
CA SER A 73 -5.11 23.64 -5.72
C SER A 73 -3.82 24.45 -5.61
N GLY A 74 -3.64 25.42 -6.51
CA GLY A 74 -2.50 26.34 -6.49
C GLY A 74 -1.16 25.79 -6.98
N MET A 75 -1.07 24.48 -7.30
CA MET A 75 0.16 23.92 -7.86
C MET A 75 0.25 24.19 -9.39
N PRO A 76 1.38 24.75 -9.88
CA PRO A 76 1.60 24.93 -11.31
C PRO A 76 1.51 23.62 -12.10
N SER A 77 1.03 23.70 -13.35
CA SER A 77 0.82 22.53 -14.21
C SER A 77 2.12 21.73 -14.42
N GLU A 78 3.24 22.42 -14.66
CA GLU A 78 4.55 21.78 -14.86
C GLU A 78 5.00 21.02 -13.60
N THR A 79 4.82 21.62 -12.42
CA THR A 79 5.13 20.97 -11.15
C THR A 79 4.23 19.75 -10.90
N LYS A 80 2.95 19.82 -11.28
CA LYS A 80 2.05 18.65 -11.23
C LYS A 80 2.56 17.54 -12.15
N ALA A 81 2.90 17.87 -13.40
CA ALA A 81 3.41 16.90 -14.37
C ALA A 81 4.69 16.21 -13.87
N GLU A 82 5.65 16.97 -13.31
CA GLU A 82 6.88 16.42 -12.76
C GLU A 82 6.61 15.47 -11.58
N LYS A 83 5.71 15.85 -10.66
CA LYS A 83 5.33 14.99 -9.53
C LYS A 83 4.61 13.73 -9.98
N LEU A 84 3.71 13.83 -10.95
CA LEU A 84 3.03 12.66 -11.54
C LEU A 84 4.01 11.74 -12.23
N LYS A 85 5.01 12.28 -12.95
CA LYS A 85 6.09 11.48 -13.53
C LYS A 85 6.85 10.72 -12.45
N LYS A 86 7.28 11.38 -11.38
CA LYS A 86 8.00 10.73 -10.26
C LYS A 86 7.16 9.64 -9.57
N ILE A 87 5.85 9.83 -9.48
CA ILE A 87 4.91 8.82 -8.98
C ILE A 87 4.89 7.60 -9.91
N ASN A 88 4.78 7.81 -11.21
CA ASN A 88 4.76 6.73 -12.20
C ASN A 88 6.09 5.99 -12.25
N ASP A 89 7.22 6.70 -12.24
CA ASP A 89 8.57 6.09 -12.20
C ASP A 89 8.72 5.19 -10.96
N ARG A 90 8.21 5.63 -9.80
CA ARG A 90 8.26 4.84 -8.56
C ARG A 90 7.33 3.62 -8.62
N GLU A 91 6.13 3.77 -9.17
CA GLU A 91 5.22 2.65 -9.41
C GLU A 91 5.86 1.60 -10.33
N ASP A 92 6.50 2.04 -11.42
CA ASP A 92 7.20 1.16 -12.36
C ASP A 92 8.31 0.35 -11.68
N LEU A 93 9.13 0.99 -10.84
CA LEU A 93 10.15 0.30 -10.06
C LEU A 93 9.54 -0.72 -9.08
N ASN A 94 8.43 -0.38 -8.43
CA ASN A 94 7.76 -1.31 -7.51
C ASN A 94 7.16 -2.51 -8.25
N MET A 95 6.60 -2.30 -9.45
CA MET A 95 6.07 -3.39 -10.27
C MET A 95 7.17 -4.31 -10.78
N LYS A 96 8.30 -3.75 -11.23
CA LYS A 96 9.46 -4.55 -11.69
C LYS A 96 9.99 -5.50 -10.61
N ASN A 97 9.87 -5.13 -9.34
CA ASN A 97 10.35 -5.95 -8.23
C ASN A 97 9.44 -7.13 -7.87
N ILE A 98 8.20 -7.16 -8.35
CA ILE A 98 7.22 -8.20 -7.99
C ILE A 98 6.73 -9.01 -9.19
N LEU A 99 7.01 -8.54 -10.40
CA LEU A 99 6.67 -9.18 -11.66
C LEU A 99 7.94 -9.82 -12.24
N ASP A 100 7.78 -10.94 -12.93
CA ASP A 100 8.85 -11.44 -13.79
C ASP A 100 9.04 -10.53 -15.03
N GLU A 101 10.07 -10.82 -15.82
CA GLU A 101 10.42 -9.99 -16.98
C GLU A 101 9.28 -9.92 -18.02
N ALA A 102 8.59 -11.03 -18.28
CA ALA A 102 7.52 -11.09 -19.27
C ALA A 102 6.26 -10.36 -18.78
N GLN A 103 5.91 -10.56 -17.51
CA GLN A 103 4.83 -9.86 -16.84
C GLN A 103 5.08 -8.35 -16.79
N TYR A 104 6.32 -7.94 -16.47
CA TYR A 104 6.69 -6.54 -16.42
C TYR A 104 6.66 -5.87 -17.79
N ALA A 105 7.15 -6.54 -18.84
CA ALA A 105 7.07 -6.03 -20.20
C ALA A 105 5.61 -5.77 -20.62
N LYS A 106 4.71 -6.71 -20.35
CA LYS A 106 3.28 -6.57 -20.63
C LYS A 106 2.62 -5.52 -19.74
N PHE A 107 3.05 -5.38 -18.50
CA PHE A 107 2.60 -4.29 -17.63
C PHE A 107 2.96 -2.92 -18.22
N GLN A 108 4.17 -2.73 -18.77
CA GLN A 108 4.58 -1.46 -19.38
C GLN A 108 3.68 -1.05 -20.56
N GLU A 109 3.17 -2.03 -21.33
CA GLU A 109 2.20 -1.79 -22.39
C GLU A 109 0.86 -1.30 -21.81
N LEU A 110 0.34 -2.00 -20.80
CA LEU A 110 -0.96 -1.71 -20.16
C LEU A 110 -0.93 -0.40 -19.34
N ALA A 111 0.22 -0.08 -18.73
CA ALA A 111 0.38 1.07 -17.84
C ALA A 111 0.11 2.40 -18.54
N LYS A 112 0.37 2.49 -19.85
CA LYS A 112 0.06 3.68 -20.65
C LYS A 112 -1.42 4.01 -20.64
N ASP A 113 -2.29 3.01 -20.64
CA ASP A 113 -3.73 3.22 -20.68
C ASP A 113 -4.32 3.38 -19.28
N ILE A 114 -3.79 2.65 -18.29
CA ILE A 114 -4.15 2.81 -16.88
C ILE A 114 -3.88 4.24 -16.40
N ARG A 115 -2.79 4.86 -16.85
CA ARG A 115 -2.37 6.21 -16.43
C ARG A 115 -3.06 7.36 -17.15
N LYS A 116 -3.81 7.07 -18.22
CA LYS A 116 -4.62 8.08 -18.95
C LYS A 116 -6.00 8.30 -18.31
N GLY A 117 -6.44 7.37 -17.44
CA GLY A 117 -7.73 7.43 -16.75
C GLY A 117 -7.72 8.22 -15.44
#